data_AF-A0A383ADM3-F1
#
_entry.id   AF-A0A383ADM3-F1
#
_cell.length_a   1.000
_cell.length_b   1.000
_cell.length_c   1.000
_cell.angle_alpha   90.00
_cell.angle_beta   90.00
_cell.angle_gamma   90.00
#
_symmetry.space_group_name_H-M   'P 1'
#
loop_
_entity.id
_entity.type
_entity.pdbx_description
1 polymer ?
#
loop_
_entity_poly.entity_id
_entity_poly.type
_entity_poly.pdbx_seq_one_letter_code
_entity_poly.pdbx_strand_id
1 'polypeptide(L)'
;EIAHAVAKHSIERASRSLLLNTGTKIIDIASGGKLSQVNRATGMNTVGLLSKIGIMNPFNRKQESEADYLGLIFSSLSGYNINETIKIWERMKEANKGKEPPEFMSTHPSSSNRINKISEWINRIILEYPPIS
;
A
#
# COMPACT_ATOMS: atom_id res chain seq x y z
N GLU A 1 -11.77 2.82 1.17
CA GLU A 1 -12.32 2.08 2.34
C GLU A 1 -13.16 0.84 1.99
N ILE A 2 -14.27 0.93 1.25
CA ILE A 2 -15.08 -0.27 0.90
C ILE A 2 -14.23 -1.35 0.23
N ALA A 3 -13.39 -0.97 -0.74
CA ALA A 3 -12.46 -1.88 -1.39
C ALA A 3 -11.46 -2.55 -0.43
N HIS A 4 -10.94 -1.83 0.57
CA HIS A 4 -10.08 -2.43 1.59
C HIS A 4 -10.82 -3.43 2.47
N ALA A 5 -12.09 -3.17 2.78
CA ALA A 5 -12.92 -4.09 3.55
C ALA A 5 -13.24 -5.36 2.75
N VAL A 6 -13.65 -5.22 1.48
CA VAL A 6 -13.94 -6.34 0.57
C VAL A 6 -12.70 -7.22 0.37
N ALA A 7 -11.53 -6.60 0.15
CA ALA A 7 -10.27 -7.31 0.00
C ALA A 7 -9.65 -7.78 1.35
N LYS A 8 -10.31 -7.53 2.49
CA LYS A 8 -9.87 -7.95 3.84
C LYS A 8 -8.45 -7.48 4.21
N HIS A 9 -8.00 -6.35 3.65
CA HIS A 9 -6.62 -5.88 3.79
C HIS A 9 -6.19 -5.63 5.24
N SER A 10 -7.11 -5.21 6.13
CA SER A 10 -6.81 -5.02 7.56
C SER A 10 -6.41 -6.34 8.25
N ILE A 11 -7.12 -7.42 7.94
CA ILE A 11 -6.87 -8.76 8.47
C ILE A 11 -5.52 -9.28 7.96
N GLU A 12 -5.25 -9.11 6.66
CA GLU A 12 -3.97 -9.49 6.08
C GLU A 12 -2.80 -8.73 6.70
N ARG A 13 -2.95 -7.41 6.95
CA ARG A 13 -1.94 -6.60 7.62
C ARG A 13 -1.68 -7.08 9.04
N ALA A 14 -2.74 -7.37 9.79
CA ALA A 14 -2.62 -7.88 11.16
C ALA A 14 -1.91 -9.25 11.18
N SER A 15 -2.33 -10.18 10.31
CA SER A 15 -1.72 -11.50 10.17
C SER A 15 -0.23 -11.41 9.80
N ARG A 16 0.12 -10.57 8.81
CA ARG A 16 1.52 -10.35 8.41
C ARG A 16 2.34 -9.74 9.53
N SER A 17 1.80 -8.76 10.26
CA SER A 17 2.51 -8.15 11.39
C SER A 17 2.77 -9.17 12.50
N LEU A 18 1.78 -10.02 12.81
CA LEU A 18 1.95 -11.11 13.78
C LEU A 18 3.04 -12.09 13.34
N LEU A 19 3.02 -12.51 12.08
CA LEU A 19 4.01 -13.43 11.51
C LEU A 19 5.42 -12.84 11.58
N LEU A 20 5.61 -11.60 11.14
CA LEU A 20 6.92 -10.94 11.17
C LEU A 20 7.43 -10.72 12.59
N ASN A 21 6.57 -10.29 13.51
CA ASN A 21 6.94 -10.09 14.91
C ASN A 21 7.35 -11.41 15.58
N THR A 22 6.58 -12.48 15.34
CA THR A 22 6.84 -13.80 15.93
C THR A 22 8.08 -14.43 15.31
N GLY A 23 8.20 -14.40 13.98
CA GLY A 23 9.36 -14.91 13.25
C GLY A 23 10.64 -14.19 13.68
N THR A 24 10.62 -12.86 13.77
CA THR A 24 11.79 -12.08 14.22
C THR A 24 12.21 -12.45 15.64
N LYS A 25 11.25 -12.67 16.56
CA LYS A 25 11.55 -13.11 17.92
C LYS A 25 12.18 -14.51 17.96
N ILE A 26 11.66 -15.45 17.18
CA ILE A 26 12.21 -16.81 17.11
C ILE A 26 13.65 -16.77 16.58
N ILE A 27 13.91 -16.00 15.51
CA ILE A 27 15.26 -15.85 14.95
C ILE A 27 16.19 -15.20 15.97
N ASP A 28 15.74 -14.18 16.71
CA ASP A 28 16.55 -13.55 17.75
C ASP A 28 16.93 -14.54 18.84
N ILE A 29 15.99 -15.35 19.34
CA ILE A 29 16.25 -16.42 20.31
C ILE A 29 17.26 -17.43 19.76
N ALA A 30 17.02 -17.95 18.54
CA ALA A 30 17.90 -18.93 17.90
C ALA A 30 19.31 -18.38 17.65
N SER A 31 19.44 -17.07 17.44
CA SER A 31 20.73 -16.39 17.25
C SER A 31 21.47 -16.07 18.56
N GLY A 32 20.89 -16.38 19.73
CA GLY A 32 21.43 -16.01 21.03
C GLY A 32 21.26 -14.53 21.38
N GLY A 33 20.24 -13.86 20.83
CA GLY A 33 19.94 -12.45 21.10
C GLY A 33 20.79 -11.45 20.30
N LYS A 34 21.44 -11.87 19.21
CA LYS A 34 22.33 -11.02 18.41
C LYS A 34 21.58 -9.85 17.75
N LEU A 35 20.36 -10.05 17.27
CA LEU A 35 19.56 -8.98 16.67
C LEU A 35 19.20 -7.93 17.73
N SER A 36 18.79 -8.38 18.91
CA SER A 36 18.54 -7.50 20.06
C SER A 36 19.81 -6.77 20.54
N GLN A 37 20.98 -7.41 20.49
CA GLN A 37 22.25 -6.79 20.86
C GLN A 37 22.65 -5.67 19.88
N VAL A 38 22.51 -5.90 18.57
CA VAL A 38 22.75 -4.88 17.54
C VAL A 38 21.85 -3.66 17.77
N ASN A 39 20.54 -3.87 17.98
CA ASN A 39 19.60 -2.78 18.23
C ASN A 39 19.96 -1.96 19.48
N ARG A 40 20.44 -2.62 20.56
CA ARG A 40 20.89 -1.93 21.78
C ARG A 40 22.20 -1.16 21.56
N ALA A 41 23.13 -1.72 20.79
CA ALA A 41 24.43 -1.11 20.54
C ALA A 41 24.35 0.11 19.62
N THR A 42 23.45 0.11 18.63
CA THR A 42 23.27 1.23 17.69
C THR A 42 22.22 2.24 18.16
N GLY A 43 21.39 1.89 19.14
CA GLY A 43 20.20 2.68 19.50
C GLY A 43 19.12 2.70 18.40
N MET A 44 19.29 1.93 17.32
CA MET A 44 18.41 1.92 16.16
C MET A 44 17.82 0.53 15.96
N ASN A 45 16.50 0.45 15.73
CA ASN A 45 15.85 -0.79 15.31
C ASN A 45 16.07 -1.03 13.81
N THR A 46 17.31 -1.32 13.42
CA THR A 46 17.71 -1.52 12.01
C THR A 46 16.93 -2.64 11.36
N VAL A 47 16.71 -3.74 12.09
CA VAL A 47 15.92 -4.89 11.62
C VAL A 47 14.48 -4.48 11.32
N GLY A 48 13.86 -3.72 12.22
CA GLY A 48 12.50 -3.20 12.04
C GLY A 48 12.40 -2.23 10.87
N LEU A 49 13.40 -1.37 10.66
CA LEU A 49 13.45 -0.45 9.54
C LEU A 49 13.57 -1.20 8.19
N LEU A 50 14.47 -2.17 8.12
CA LEU A 50 14.65 -3.00 6.93
C LEU A 50 13.39 -3.81 6.61
N SER A 51 12.75 -4.42 7.62
CA SER A 51 11.47 -5.11 7.43
C SER A 51 10.38 -4.13 6.97
N LYS A 52 10.34 -2.92 7.53
CA LYS A 52 9.38 -1.89 7.12
C LYS A 52 9.54 -1.52 5.65
N ILE A 53 10.76 -1.17 5.22
CA ILE A 53 11.02 -0.71 3.86
C ILE A 53 10.98 -1.86 2.84
N GLY A 54 11.56 -3.01 3.18
CA GLY A 54 11.73 -4.14 2.26
C GLY A 54 10.55 -5.09 2.19
N ILE A 55 9.70 -5.12 3.21
CA ILE A 55 8.55 -6.03 3.30
C ILE A 55 7.27 -5.21 3.44
N MET A 56 7.06 -4.55 4.59
CA MET A 56 5.76 -3.99 4.93
C MET A 56 5.27 -2.94 3.95
N ASN A 57 6.12 -1.97 3.61
CA ASN A 57 5.78 -0.87 2.72
C ASN A 57 5.41 -1.37 1.30
N PRO A 58 6.22 -2.23 0.63
CA PRO A 58 5.83 -2.85 -0.64
C PRO A 58 4.47 -3.56 -0.60
N PHE A 59 4.21 -4.35 0.44
CA PHE A 59 2.93 -5.04 0.58
C PHE A 59 1.78 -4.07 0.82
N ASN A 60 1.96 -3.03 1.63
CA ASN A 60 0.95 -1.99 1.82
C ASN A 60 0.62 -1.31 0.49
N ARG A 61 1.63 -0.89 -0.29
CA ARG A 61 1.41 -0.29 -1.61
C ARG A 61 0.69 -1.21 -2.59
N LYS A 62 0.92 -2.52 -2.51
CA LYS A 62 0.17 -3.52 -3.29
C LYS A 62 -1.31 -3.52 -2.91
N GLN A 63 -1.64 -3.56 -1.62
CA GLN A 63 -3.02 -3.50 -1.13
C GLN A 63 -3.71 -2.19 -1.50
N GLU A 64 -3.01 -1.05 -1.45
CA GLU A 64 -3.55 0.24 -1.91
C GLU A 64 -3.85 0.22 -3.40
N SER A 65 -2.97 -0.36 -4.22
CA SER A 65 -3.19 -0.47 -5.67
C SER A 65 -4.39 -1.38 -6.01
N GLU A 66 -4.55 -2.49 -5.27
CA GLU A 66 -5.70 -3.38 -5.40
C GLU A 66 -6.99 -2.69 -4.97
N ALA A 67 -6.94 -1.92 -3.87
CA ALA A 67 -8.09 -1.16 -3.41
C ALA A 67 -8.48 -0.03 -4.37
N ASP A 68 -7.51 0.63 -5.00
CA ASP A 68 -7.78 1.62 -6.06
C ASP A 68 -8.49 0.98 -7.26
N TYR A 69 -8.01 -0.18 -7.71
CA TYR A 69 -8.61 -0.92 -8.83
C TYR A 69 -10.06 -1.34 -8.53
N LEU A 70 -10.29 -2.00 -7.38
CA LEU A 70 -11.63 -2.40 -6.95
C LEU A 70 -12.54 -1.18 -6.72
N GLY A 71 -12.00 -0.09 -6.16
CA GLY A 71 -12.72 1.15 -5.96
C GLY A 71 -13.21 1.77 -7.27
N LEU A 72 -12.38 1.73 -8.33
CA LEU A 72 -12.77 2.16 -9.67
C LEU A 72 -13.89 1.26 -10.24
N ILE A 73 -13.79 -0.06 -10.08
CA ILE A 73 -14.85 -0.99 -10.51
C ILE A 73 -16.17 -0.65 -9.82
N PHE A 74 -16.17 -0.53 -8.49
CA PHE A 74 -17.39 -0.20 -7.74
C PHE A 74 -17.97 1.16 -8.14
N SER A 75 -17.10 2.14 -8.37
CA SER A 75 -17.51 3.47 -8.81
C SER A 75 -18.15 3.43 -10.21
N SER A 76 -17.54 2.69 -11.14
CA SER A 76 -18.06 2.50 -12.50
C SER A 76 -19.45 1.85 -12.47
N LEU A 77 -19.58 0.71 -11.79
CA LEU A 77 -20.85 -0.02 -11.66
C LEU A 77 -21.94 0.82 -11.01
N SER A 78 -21.58 1.73 -10.10
CA SER A 78 -22.52 2.65 -9.42
C SER A 78 -22.89 3.88 -10.27
N GLY A 79 -22.41 3.98 -11.51
CA GLY A 79 -22.73 5.07 -12.43
C GLY A 79 -21.85 6.32 -12.31
N TYR A 80 -20.76 6.27 -11.54
CA TYR A 80 -19.84 7.39 -11.46
C TYR A 80 -18.89 7.45 -12.67
N ASN A 81 -18.55 8.66 -13.10
CA ASN A 81 -17.52 8.88 -14.09
C ASN A 81 -16.12 8.66 -13.48
N ILE A 82 -15.56 7.46 -13.67
CA ILE A 82 -14.27 7.09 -13.09
C ILE A 82 -13.07 7.85 -13.68
N ASN A 83 -13.24 8.55 -14.81
CA ASN A 83 -12.19 9.42 -15.38
C ASN A 83 -11.83 10.59 -14.45
N GLU A 84 -12.77 11.02 -13.59
CA GLU A 84 -12.52 12.10 -12.63
C GLU A 84 -11.48 11.71 -11.57
N THR A 85 -11.21 10.41 -11.39
CA THR A 85 -10.21 9.92 -10.44
C THR A 85 -8.79 10.39 -10.80
N ILE A 86 -8.47 10.49 -12.10
CA ILE A 86 -7.17 11.03 -12.54
C ILE A 86 -7.01 12.47 -12.05
N LYS A 87 -8.03 13.31 -12.23
CA LYS A 87 -8.01 14.72 -11.81
C LYS A 87 -7.88 14.89 -10.29
N ILE A 88 -8.43 13.95 -9.51
CA ILE A 88 -8.24 13.91 -8.05
C ILE A 88 -6.75 13.73 -7.74
N TRP A 89 -6.09 12.75 -8.36
CA TRP A 89 -4.68 12.48 -8.10
C TRP A 89 -3.73 13.52 -8.67
N GLU A 90 -4.08 14.19 -9.77
CA GLU A 90 -3.35 15.36 -10.26
C GLU A 90 -3.35 16.50 -9.24
N ARG A 91 -4.51 16.78 -8.63
CA ARG A 91 -4.61 17.78 -7.56
C ARG A 91 -3.82 17.37 -6.32
N MET A 92 -3.83 16.08 -5.95
CA MET A 92 -3.01 15.56 -4.84
C MET A 92 -1.52 15.67 -5.12
N LYS A 93 -1.09 15.39 -6.36
CA LYS A 93 0.31 15.54 -6.79
C LYS A 93 0.76 16.99 -6.65
N GLU A 94 -0.05 17.95 -7.08
CA GLU A 94 0.29 19.37 -6.95
C GLU A 94 0.30 19.82 -5.48
N ALA A 95 -0.68 19.40 -4.68
CA ALA A 95 -0.76 19.74 -3.26
C ALA A 95 0.46 19.22 -2.44
N ASN A 96 1.02 18.08 -2.85
CA ASN A 96 2.16 17.45 -2.19
C ASN A 96 3.50 17.67 -2.91
N LYS A 97 3.56 18.59 -3.88
CA LYS A 97 4.77 18.89 -4.64
C LYS A 97 5.93 19.27 -3.72
N GLY A 98 7.05 18.55 -3.84
CA GLY A 98 8.23 18.73 -3.00
C GLY A 98 8.08 18.23 -1.56
N LYS A 99 6.94 17.64 -1.19
CA LYS A 99 6.64 17.13 0.16
C LYS A 99 6.50 15.61 0.23
N GLU A 100 6.31 14.93 -0.91
CA GLU A 100 6.23 13.47 -0.95
C GLU A 100 7.59 12.84 -0.61
N PRO A 101 7.69 11.96 0.40
CA PRO A 101 8.90 11.18 0.62
C PRO A 101 9.12 10.20 -0.54
N PRO A 102 10.35 9.65 -0.70
CA PRO A 102 10.59 8.58 -1.65
C PRO A 102 9.59 7.43 -1.46
N GLU A 103 9.00 6.94 -2.56
CA GLU A 103 7.87 6.00 -2.51
C GLU A 103 8.19 4.72 -1.72
N PHE A 104 9.45 4.24 -1.76
CA PHE A 104 9.88 3.07 -0.99
C PHE A 104 9.72 3.26 0.53
N MET A 105 9.84 4.50 1.03
CA MET A 105 9.63 4.85 2.44
C MET A 105 8.15 5.03 2.80
N SER A 106 7.28 5.23 1.80
CA SER A 106 5.85 5.41 1.97
C SER A 106 5.09 4.09 2.07
N THR A 107 4.01 4.07 2.85
CA THR A 107 3.03 2.97 2.88
C THR A 107 2.05 3.04 1.70
N HIS A 108 1.92 4.21 1.07
CA HIS A 108 1.02 4.44 -0.06
C HIS A 108 1.82 4.67 -1.35
N PRO A 109 1.29 4.27 -2.52
CA PRO A 109 1.90 4.62 -3.79
C PRO A 109 1.94 6.13 -3.99
N SER A 110 2.94 6.62 -4.71
CA SER A 110 3.04 8.05 -5.05
C SER A 110 1.86 8.49 -5.91
N SER A 111 1.51 9.78 -5.87
CA SER A 111 0.43 10.33 -6.69
C SER A 111 0.68 10.06 -8.18
N SER A 112 1.93 10.15 -8.63
CA SER A 112 2.31 9.84 -10.02
C SER A 112 2.12 8.36 -10.37
N ASN A 113 2.48 7.43 -9.48
CA ASN A 113 2.28 6.00 -9.72
C ASN A 113 0.78 5.64 -9.78
N ARG A 114 -0.04 6.25 -8.92
CA ARG A 114 -1.50 6.08 -8.95
C ARG A 114 -2.08 6.58 -10.28
N ILE A 115 -1.72 7.78 -10.74
CA ILE A 115 -2.17 8.32 -12.04
C ILE A 115 -1.84 7.35 -13.18
N ASN A 116 -0.61 6.83 -13.23
CA ASN A 116 -0.18 5.91 -14.27
C ASN A 116 -1.03 4.63 -14.28
N LYS A 117 -1.17 3.96 -13.13
CA LYS A 117 -1.97 2.74 -13.01
C LYS A 117 -3.44 2.96 -13.35
N ILE A 118 -4.04 4.02 -12.82
CA ILE A 118 -5.44 4.35 -13.07
C ILE A 118 -5.68 4.59 -14.57
N SER A 119 -4.75 5.29 -15.23
CA SER A 119 -4.82 5.53 -16.68
C SER A 119 -4.75 4.22 -17.48
N GLU A 120 -3.96 3.24 -17.04
CA GLU A 120 -3.90 1.91 -17.65
C GLU A 120 -5.20 1.10 -17.45
N TRP A 121 -5.89 1.31 -16.33
CA TRP A 121 -7.06 0.51 -15.96
C TRP A 121 -8.39 1.06 -16.46
N ILE A 122 -8.55 2.38 -16.56
CA ILE A 122 -9.85 3.03 -16.81
C ILE A 122 -10.58 2.46 -18.02
N ASN A 123 -9.91 2.35 -19.17
CA ASN A 123 -10.54 1.87 -20.39
C ASN A 123 -11.01 0.42 -20.25
N ARG A 124 -10.19 -0.43 -19.62
CA ARG A 124 -10.54 -1.82 -19.33
C ARG A 124 -11.75 -1.89 -18.39
N ILE A 125 -11.75 -1.10 -17.32
CA ILE A 125 -12.82 -1.12 -16.31
C ILE A 125 -14.15 -0.68 -16.93
N ILE A 126 -14.17 0.37 -17.75
CA ILE A 126 -15.40 0.83 -18.41
C ILE A 126 -15.99 -0.26 -19.31
N LEU A 127 -15.13 -1.02 -20.00
CA LEU A 127 -15.56 -2.09 -20.91
C LEU A 127 -16.03 -3.35 -20.16
N GLU A 128 -15.32 -3.77 -19.12
CA GLU A 128 -15.62 -4.99 -18.38
C GLU A 128 -16.71 -4.78 -17.30
N TYR A 129 -16.82 -3.58 -16.74
CA TYR A 129 -17.71 -3.22 -15.63
C TYR A 129 -18.45 -1.91 -15.93
N PRO A 130 -19.32 -1.90 -16.97
CA PRO A 130 -20.04 -0.69 -17.36
C PRO A 130 -21.03 -0.24 -16.27
N PRO A 131 -21.38 1.06 -16.23
CA PRO A 131 -22.45 1.57 -15.37
C PRO A 131 -23.72 0.73 -15.46
N ILE A 132 -24.28 0.37 -14.30
CA ILE A 132 -25.59 -0.28 -14.24
C ILE A 132 -26.62 0.81 -14.56
N SER A 133 -27.23 0.72 -15.74
CA SER A 133 -28.34 1.58 -16.20
C SER A 133 -29.64 1.24 -15.51
#